data_AF-A0A432UWL8-F1
#
_entry.id   AF-A0A432UWL8-F1
#
_cell.length_a   1.000
_cell.length_b   1.000
_cell.length_c   1.000
_cell.angle_alpha   90.00
_cell.angle_beta   90.00
_cell.angle_gamma   90.00
#
_symmetry.space_group_name_H-M   'P 1'
#
loop_
_entity.id
_entity.type
_entity.pdbx_description
1 polymer ?
#
loop_
_entity_poly.entity_id
_entity_poly.type
_entity_poly.pdbx_seq_one_letter_code
_entity_poly.pdbx_strand_id
1 'polypeptide(L)' 'ETAKANGLEPYAYLSHVIGKMADVKTVEQWEALLPWNMK' A
#
# COMPACT_ATOMS: atom_id res chain seq x y z
N GLU A 1 -13.00 5.37 1.51
CA GLU A 1 -11.85 5.39 0.56
C GLU A 1 -10.57 5.77 1.32
N THR A 2 -9.88 4.82 1.96
CA THR A 2 -8.71 5.12 2.83
C THR A 2 -7.50 5.61 2.06
N ALA A 3 -7.20 5.05 0.88
CA ALA A 3 -6.12 5.52 0.00
C ALA A 3 -6.31 7.00 -0.39
N LYS A 4 -7.52 7.35 -0.84
CA LYS A 4 -7.90 8.72 -1.19
C LYS A 4 -7.79 9.69 0.00
N ALA A 5 -8.16 9.24 1.20
CA ALA A 5 -8.01 10.03 2.41
C ALA A 5 -6.53 10.30 2.78
N ASN A 6 -5.61 9.49 2.27
CA ASN A 6 -4.16 9.67 2.41
C ASN A 6 -3.52 10.33 1.17
N GLY A 7 -4.32 10.93 0.28
CA GLY A 7 -3.83 11.62 -0.92
C GLY A 7 -3.35 10.69 -2.04
N LEU A 8 -3.55 9.37 -1.90
CA LEU A 8 -3.18 8.39 -2.91
C LEU A 8 -4.31 8.20 -3.91
N GLU A 9 -3.94 8.10 -5.18
CA GLU A 9 -4.85 7.64 -6.23
C GLU A 9 -5.17 6.15 -5.98
N PRO A 10 -6.45 5.76 -5.79
CA PRO A 10 -6.83 4.41 -5.37
C PRO A 10 -6.31 3.28 -6.27
N TYR A 11 -6.33 3.47 -7.59
CA TYR A 11 -5.90 2.44 -8.53
C TYR A 11 -4.39 2.23 -8.52
N ALA A 12 -3.61 3.32 -8.46
CA ALA A 12 -2.17 3.29 -8.35
C ALA A 12 -1.72 2.64 -7.02
N TYR A 13 -2.41 2.96 -5.93
CA TYR A 13 -2.18 2.31 -4.63
C TYR A 13 -2.40 0.79 -4.70
N LEU A 14 -3.55 0.34 -5.23
CA LEU A 14 -3.84 -1.09 -5.35
C LEU A 14 -2.85 -1.80 -6.27
N SER A 15 -2.50 -1.19 -7.40
CA SER A 15 -1.51 -1.73 -8.33
C SER A 15 -0.15 -1.91 -7.67
N HIS A 16 0.27 -0.94 -6.83
CA HIS A 16 1.51 -1.03 -6.06
C HIS A 16 1.49 -2.18 -5.04
N VAL A 17 0.41 -2.28 -4.24
CA VAL A 17 0.26 -3.33 -3.21
C VAL A 17 0.28 -4.72 -3.85
N ILE A 18 -0.51 -4.93 -4.91
CA ILE A 18 -0.57 -6.23 -5.61
C ILE A 18 0.79 -6.59 -6.20
N GLY A 19 1.50 -5.63 -6.78
CA GLY A 19 2.83 -5.86 -7.36
C GLY A 19 3.91 -6.19 -6.32
N LYS A 20 3.74 -5.81 -5.05
CA LYS A 20 4.68 -6.08 -3.95
C LYS A 20 4.29 -7.27 -3.08
N MET A 21 3.04 -7.73 -3.18
CA MET A 21 2.43 -8.73 -2.31
C MET A 21 3.25 -10.03 -2.19
N ALA A 22 3.84 -10.49 -3.30
CA ALA A 22 4.60 -11.75 -3.35
C ALA A 22 5.97 -11.67 -2.64
N ASP A 23 6.53 -10.46 -2.48
CA ASP A 23 7.85 -10.25 -1.89
C ASP A 23 7.78 -9.98 -0.37
N VAL A 24 6.58 -9.76 0.16
CA VAL A 24 6.34 -9.44 1.57
C VAL A 24 6.39 -10.71 2.43
N LYS A 25 7.27 -10.71 3.42
CA LYS A 25 7.56 -11.84 4.30
C LYS A 25 7.30 -11.57 5.78
N THR A 26 7.15 -10.31 6.16
CA THR A 26 6.93 -9.91 7.56
C THR A 26 5.74 -8.97 7.70
N VAL A 27 5.26 -8.83 8.94
CA VAL A 27 4.16 -7.91 9.27
C VAL A 27 4.57 -6.46 9.02
N GLU A 28 5.81 -6.10 9.36
CA GLU A 28 6.34 -4.75 9.18
C GLU A 28 6.39 -4.36 7.69
N GLN A 29 6.68 -5.32 6.82
CA GLN A 29 6.65 -5.12 5.37
C GLN A 29 5.21 -4.95 4.85
N TRP A 30 4.23 -5.62 5.45
CA TRP A 30 2.82 -5.38 5.19
C TRP A 30 2.38 -4.00 5.66
N GLU A 31 2.79 -3.59 6.86
CA GLU A 31 2.48 -2.28 7.41
C GLU A 31 3.04 -1.16 6.55
N ALA A 32 4.24 -1.32 5.98
CA ALA A 32 4.82 -0.36 5.05
C ALA A 32 3.99 -0.15 3.76
N LEU A 33 3.16 -1.13 3.37
CA LEU A 33 2.26 -1.04 2.22
C LEU A 33 0.91 -0.38 2.56
N LEU A 34 0.67 0.00 3.81
CA LEU A 34 -0.58 0.66 4.21
C LEU A 34 -0.60 2.11 3.70
N PRO A 35 -1.78 2.64 3.34
CA PRO A 35 -1.89 3.90 2.61
C PRO A 35 -1.44 5.12 3.41
N TRP A 36 -1.38 5.05 4.74
CA TRP A 36 -0.84 6.11 5.59
C TRP A 36 0.68 6.05 5.79
N ASN A 37 1.32 4.96 5.35
CA ASN A 37 2.78 4.75 5.38
C ASN A 37 3.43 4.95 4.01
N MET A 38 2.63 4.99 2.93
CA MET A 38 3.09 5.32 1.59
C MET A 38 3.15 6.84 1.41
N LYS A 39 4.33 7.38 1.10
CA LYS A 39 4.55 8.81 0.82
C LYS A 39 4.04 9.22 -0.56
#